data_AF-A0A662HAA3-F1
#
_entry.id   AF-A0A662HAA3-F1
#
_cell.length_a   1.000
_cell.length_b   1.000
_cell.length_c   1.000
_cell.angle_alpha   90.00
_cell.angle_beta   90.00
_cell.angle_gamma   90.00
#
_symmetry.space_group_name_H-M   'P 1'
#
loop_
_entity.id
_entity.type
_entity.pdbx_description
1 polymer ?
#
loop_
_entity_poly.entity_id
_entity_poly.type
_entity_poly.pdbx_seq_one_letter_code
_entity_poly.pdbx_strand_id
1 'polypeptide(L)' 'MYLIDTNIFLEVMLSRKRSEECKRLLTMLREGKIKGITTDFTIYSIMILLEKFNRLSELKRFLLS' A
#
# COMPACT_ATOMS: atom_id res chain seq x y z
N MET A 1 1.34 -15.98 7.81
CA MET A 1 1.00 -14.59 8.17
C MET A 1 2.01 -13.70 7.46
N TYR A 2 1.56 -12.78 6.60
CA TYR A 2 2.47 -11.90 5.84
C TYR A 2 2.57 -10.54 6.53
N LEU A 3 3.77 -9.98 6.67
CA LEU A 3 3.95 -8.57 7.02
C LEU A 3 4.03 -7.77 5.72
N ILE A 4 3.09 -6.85 5.51
CA ILE A 4 3.00 -6.08 4.27
C ILE A 4 3.86 -4.83 4.42
N ASP A 5 4.94 -4.79 3.63
CA ASP A 5 5.90 -3.70 3.61
C ASP A 5 5.38 -2.46 2.86
N THR A 6 5.96 -1.30 3.18
CA THR A 6 5.75 -0.02 2.50
C THR A 6 5.79 -0.12 0.97
N ASN A 7 6.72 -0.91 0.42
CA ASN A 7 6.95 -0.98 -1.03
C ASN A 7 5.75 -1.56 -1.79
N ILE A 8 4.98 -2.48 -1.18
CA ILE A 8 3.78 -3.05 -1.82
C ILE A 8 2.74 -1.95 -2.07
N PHE A 9 2.54 -1.06 -1.09
CA PHE A 9 1.62 0.05 -1.24
C PHE A 9 2.12 1.08 -2.25
N LEU A 10 3.42 1.41 -2.19
CA LEU A 10 4.03 2.40 -3.08
C LEU A 10 4.05 1.97 -4.55
N GLU A 11 4.21 0.67 -4.84
CA GLU A 11 4.10 0.18 -6.21
C GLU A 11 2.74 0.54 -6.84
N VAL A 12 1.66 0.43 -6.06
CA VAL A 12 0.30 0.77 -6.50
C VAL A 12 0.08 2.28 -6.53
N MET A 13 0.34 2.97 -5.41
CA MET A 13 0.08 4.41 -5.25
C MET A 13 0.90 5.29 -6.22
N LEU A 14 2.09 4.83 -6.61
CA LEU A 14 2.96 5.53 -7.57
C LEU A 14 2.90 4.93 -8.98
N SER A 15 2.02 3.93 -9.22
CA SER A 15 1.85 3.28 -10.53
C SER A 15 3.18 2.79 -11.14
N ARG A 16 3.97 2.10 -10.32
CA ARG A 16 5.28 1.56 -10.72
C ARG A 16 5.14 0.22 -11.45
N LYS A 17 6.28 -0.33 -11.88
CA LYS A 17 6.38 -1.51 -12.75
C LYS A 17 5.61 -2.73 -12.23
N ARG A 18 5.55 -2.95 -10.91
CA ARG A 18 4.87 -4.10 -10.29
C ARG A 18 3.52 -3.74 -9.68
N SER A 19 2.93 -2.60 -10.07
CA SER A 19 1.64 -2.12 -9.57
C SER A 19 0.55 -3.20 -9.68
N GLU A 20 0.40 -3.85 -10.83
CA GLU A 20 -0.65 -4.86 -11.03
C GLU A 20 -0.47 -6.10 -10.16
N GLU A 21 0.76 -6.55 -9.97
CA GLU A 21 1.08 -7.67 -9.08
C GLU A 21 0.76 -7.34 -7.62
N CYS A 22 1.18 -6.15 -7.16
CA CYS A 22 0.92 -5.67 -5.80
C CYS A 22 -0.58 -5.43 -5.57
N LYS A 23 -1.31 -4.93 -6.57
CA LYS A 23 -2.75 -4.73 -6.51
C LYS A 23 -3.51 -6.04 -6.38
N ARG A 24 -3.08 -7.11 -7.07
CA ARG A 24 -3.64 -8.47 -6.90
C ARG A 24 -3.41 -8.97 -5.47
N LEU A 25 -2.20 -8.82 -4.93
CA LEU A 25 -1.88 -9.19 -3.55
C LEU A 25 -2.78 -8.46 -2.54
N LEU A 26 -2.91 -7.14 -2.67
CA LEU A 26 -3.76 -6.31 -1.80
C LEU A 26 -5.25 -6.67 -1.94
N THR A 27 -5.70 -7.04 -3.14
CA THR A 27 -7.07 -7.51 -3.36
C THR A 27 -7.32 -8.85 -2.65
N MET A 28 -6.37 -9.78 -2.70
CA MET A 28 -6.48 -11.06 -1.98
C MET A 28 -6.51 -10.87 -0.45
N LEU A 29 -5.79 -9.88 0.07
CA LEU A 29 -5.86 -9.48 1.49
C LEU A 29 -7.24 -8.91 1.84
N ARG A 30 -7.74 -7.98 1.02
CA ARG A 30 -9.06 -7.36 1.20
C ARG A 30 -10.20 -8.38 1.17
N GLU A 31 -10.12 -9.36 0.27
CA GLU A 31 -11.11 -10.44 0.15
C GLU A 31 -10.95 -11.53 1.21
N GLY A 32 -9.97 -11.43 2.11
CA GLY A 32 -9.72 -12.42 3.16
C GLY A 32 -9.15 -13.76 2.68
N LYS A 33 -8.76 -13.87 1.39
CA LYS A 33 -8.15 -15.07 0.81
C LYS A 33 -6.79 -15.38 1.44
N ILE A 34 -6.08 -14.33 1.86
CA ILE A 34 -4.83 -14.43 2.63
C ILE A 34 -4.87 -13.46 3.81
N LYS A 35 -4.15 -13.79 4.88
CA LYS A 35 -4.00 -12.93 6.06
C LYS A 35 -2.65 -12.22 6.04
N GLY A 36 -2.70 -10.91 6.23
CA GLY A 36 -1.52 -10.08 6.39
C GLY A 36 -1.73 -9.04 7.48
N ILE A 37 -0.62 -8.55 8.01
CA ILE A 37 -0.57 -7.46 8.97
C ILE A 37 0.25 -6.32 8.39
N THR A 38 -0.07 -5.11 8.77
CA THR A 38 0.80 -3.94 8.59
C THR A 38 0.91 -3.23 9.93
N THR A 39 1.78 -2.24 10.01
CA THR A 39 2.03 -1.50 11.25
C THR A 39 1.74 -0.02 11.04
N ASP A 40 1.43 0.69 12.12
CA ASP A 40 1.30 2.15 12.08
C ASP A 40 2.58 2.81 11.57
N PHE A 41 3.74 2.22 11.87
CA PHE A 41 5.04 2.63 11.34
C PHE A 41 5.12 2.51 9.80
N THR A 42 4.55 1.44 9.22
CA THR A 42 4.45 1.28 7.77
C THR A 42 3.60 2.40 7.16
N ILE A 43 2.45 2.71 7.75
CA ILE A 43 1.57 3.79 7.28
C ILE A 43 2.26 5.15 7.38
N TYR A 44 2.90 5.45 8.51
CA TYR A 44 3.66 6.68 8.71
C TYR A 44 4.80 6.81 7.67
N SER A 45 5.51 5.73 7.39
CA SER A 45 6.56 5.71 6.37
C SER A 45 6.01 6.01 4.98
N ILE A 46 4.84 5.47 4.62
CA ILE A 46 4.17 5.76 3.35
C ILE A 46 3.78 7.25 3.27
N MET A 47 3.24 7.83 4.35
CA MET A 47 2.92 9.27 4.41
C MET A 47 4.15 10.12 4.09
N ILE A 48 5.26 9.90 4.79
CA ILE A 48 6.50 10.65 4.57
C ILE A 48 7.05 10.47 3.15
N LEU A 49 6.95 9.26 2.59
CA LEU A 49 7.43 8.99 1.24
C LEU A 49 6.56 9.65 0.17
N LEU A 50 5.23 9.61 0.30
CA LEU A 50 4.32 10.23 -0.66
C LEU A 50 4.33 11.76 -0.59
N GLU A 51 4.59 12.33 0.58
CA GLU A 51 4.76 13.78 0.74
C GLU A 51 5.91 14.30 -0.15
N LYS A 52 7.03 13.56 -0.22
CA LYS A 52 8.15 13.90 -1.13
C LYS A 52 7.77 13.94 -2.60
N PHE A 53 6.67 13.29 -2.98
CA PHE A 53 6.15 13.27 -4.36
C PHE A 53 4.94 14.19 -4.56
N ASN A 54 4.47 14.92 -3.53
CA ASN A 54 3.19 15.64 -3.51
C ASN A 54 1.98 14.73 -3.81
N ARG A 55 1.98 13.51 -3.26
CA ARG A 55 0.98 12.46 -3.55
C ARG A 55 0.24 11.94 -2.31
N LEU A 56 0.14 12.73 -1.23
CA LEU A 56 -0.63 12.32 -0.04
C LEU A 56 -2.10 11.99 -0.33
N SER A 57 -2.70 12.60 -1.35
CA SER A 57 -4.06 12.29 -1.81
C SER A 57 -4.24 10.82 -2.19
N GLU A 58 -3.19 10.16 -2.68
CA GLU A 58 -3.18 8.74 -3.03
C GLU A 58 -3.37 7.84 -1.82
N LEU A 59 -2.70 8.17 -0.70
CA LEU A 59 -2.87 7.45 0.55
C LEU A 59 -4.28 7.64 1.10
N LYS A 60 -4.80 8.87 1.08
CA LYS A 60 -6.18 9.14 1.51
C LYS A 60 -7.18 8.32 0.70
N ARG A 61 -7.01 8.25 -0.63
CA ARG A 61 -7.86 7.42 -1.50
C ARG A 61 -7.75 5.94 -1.16
N PHE A 62 -6.55 5.44 -0.90
CA PHE A 62 -6.32 4.04 -0.54
C PHE A 62 -6.99 3.66 0.79
N LEU A 63 -6.87 4.49 1.82
CA LEU A 63 -7.44 4.22 3.15
C LEU A 63 -8.97 4.28 3.16
N LEU A 64 -9.60 4.95 2.19
CA LEU A 64 -11.05 5.07 2.04
C LEU A 64 -11.65 4.02 1.08
N SER A 65 -10.83 3.13 0.52
CA SER A 65 -11.23 2.14 -0.51
C SER A 65 -11.56 0.74 0.00
#